data_AF-A0A1Y1WMQ6-F1
#
_entry.id   AF-A0A1Y1WMQ6-F1
#
_cell.length_a   1.000
_cell.length_b   1.000
_cell.length_c   1.000
_cell.angle_alpha   90.00
_cell.angle_beta   90.00
_cell.angle_gamma   90.00
#
_symmetry.space_group_name_H-M   'P 1'
#
loop_
_entity.id
_entity.type
_entity.pdbx_description
1 polymer ?
#
loop_
_entity_poly.entity_id
_entity_poly.type
_entity_poly.pdbx_seq_one_letter_code
_entity_poly.pdbx_strand_id
1 'polypeptide(L)'
;MYNGIGLTTPRGTGTSGHVVRNASALKPSQKHRRIERKERAPKPVDPSILEHERKRQVEIKCLFLQDELEEQGLEEAEVERRVGVLRQQLLSNLETASLPEAKLRSFETQRVRERKEKENERFARAMRIDKEHVEGEAFDPGAG
;
A
#
# COMPACT_ATOMS: atom_id res chain seq x y z
N MET A 1 44.50 -6.47 -37.31
CA MET A 1 43.13 -6.40 -36.73
C MET A 1 43.22 -6.70 -35.24
N TYR A 2 42.65 -5.86 -34.38
CA TYR A 2 42.68 -6.01 -32.92
C TYR A 2 41.25 -5.94 -32.40
N ASN A 3 40.80 -6.87 -31.55
CA ASN A 3 39.41 -6.94 -31.06
C ASN A 3 38.32 -6.85 -32.15
N GLY A 4 38.58 -7.40 -33.34
CA GLY A 4 37.65 -7.35 -34.48
C GLY A 4 37.43 -5.94 -35.08
N ILE A 5 38.24 -4.95 -34.69
CA ILE A 5 38.17 -3.58 -35.19
C ILE A 5 39.46 -3.19 -35.95
N GLY A 6 39.29 -2.34 -36.97
CA GLY A 6 40.39 -1.84 -37.81
C GLY A 6 40.69 -2.70 -39.04
N LEU A 7 41.79 -2.36 -39.74
CA LEU A 7 42.23 -3.04 -40.96
C LEU A 7 43.05 -4.30 -40.63
N THR A 8 43.05 -5.27 -41.56
CA THR A 8 43.91 -6.46 -41.49
C THR A 8 45.36 -6.08 -41.78
N THR A 9 45.60 -5.30 -42.82
CA THR A 9 46.89 -4.67 -43.14
C THR A 9 46.70 -3.21 -43.63
N PRO A 10 47.61 -2.27 -43.31
CA PRO A 10 47.52 -0.89 -43.79
C PRO A 10 47.96 -0.73 -45.26
N ARG A 11 48.71 -1.70 -45.81
CA ARG A 11 49.22 -1.68 -47.19
C ARG A 11 48.06 -1.70 -48.19
N GLY A 12 48.09 -0.79 -49.16
CA GLY A 12 47.04 -0.68 -50.19
C GLY A 12 45.84 0.18 -49.77
N THR A 13 45.75 0.62 -48.52
CA THR A 13 44.65 1.49 -48.04
C THR A 13 44.95 2.99 -48.15
N GLY A 14 46.19 3.36 -48.51
CA GLY A 14 46.61 4.75 -48.65
C GLY A 14 46.69 5.54 -47.33
N THR A 15 46.61 4.87 -46.17
CA THR A 15 46.67 5.50 -44.84
C THR A 15 47.65 4.78 -43.92
N SER A 16 47.96 5.37 -42.76
CA SER A 16 48.87 4.78 -41.76
C SER A 16 48.27 3.58 -41.01
N GLY A 17 46.97 3.31 -41.13
CA GLY A 17 46.26 2.26 -40.38
C GLY A 17 46.02 2.58 -38.90
N HIS A 18 46.15 3.84 -38.49
CA HIS A 18 45.91 4.25 -37.11
C HIS A 18 44.41 4.22 -36.77
N VAL A 19 44.03 3.51 -35.70
CA VAL A 19 42.63 3.32 -35.28
C VAL A 19 42.41 3.99 -33.93
N VAL A 20 41.45 4.90 -33.84
CA VAL A 20 41.09 5.63 -32.61
C VAL A 20 39.69 5.24 -32.17
N ARG A 21 39.46 5.12 -30.86
CA ARG A 21 38.13 4.89 -30.31
C ARG A 21 37.23 6.10 -30.60
N ASN A 22 35.97 5.86 -30.96
CA ASN A 22 35.00 6.94 -31.07
C ASN A 22 34.65 7.47 -29.66
N ALA A 23 34.95 8.75 -29.39
CA ALA A 23 34.67 9.39 -28.10
C ALA A 23 33.18 9.60 -27.85
N SER A 24 32.37 9.65 -28.90
CA SER A 24 30.92 9.82 -28.85
C SER A 24 30.16 8.49 -28.90
N ALA A 25 30.85 7.35 -28.93
CA ALA A 25 30.19 6.05 -28.89
C ALA A 25 29.52 5.84 -27.53
N LEU A 26 28.19 5.85 -27.53
CA LEU A 26 27.39 5.55 -26.35
C LEU A 26 27.60 4.08 -25.96
N LYS A 27 27.89 3.82 -24.69
CA LYS A 27 27.89 2.45 -24.17
C LYS A 27 26.47 1.91 -24.27
N PRO A 28 26.25 0.70 -24.82
CA PRO A 28 24.93 0.08 -24.77
C PRO A 28 24.49 0.03 -23.31
N SER A 29 23.30 0.56 -23.04
CA SER A 29 22.72 0.56 -21.70
C SER A 29 22.76 -0.86 -21.17
N GLN A 30 23.43 -1.08 -20.04
CA GLN A 30 23.31 -2.34 -19.31
C GLN A 30 21.82 -2.51 -19.06
N LYS A 31 21.18 -3.45 -19.76
CA LYS A 31 19.76 -3.77 -19.60
C LYS A 31 19.49 -3.71 -18.12
N HIS A 32 18.60 -2.80 -17.72
CA HIS A 32 18.18 -2.60 -16.35
C HIS A 32 18.18 -3.96 -15.68
N ARG A 33 19.10 -4.16 -14.73
CA ARG A 33 19.09 -5.30 -13.82
C ARG A 33 17.62 -5.43 -13.47
N ARG A 34 16.95 -6.51 -13.93
CA ARG A 34 15.53 -6.74 -13.64
C ARG A 34 15.48 -6.55 -12.15
N ILE A 35 14.92 -5.43 -11.69
CA ILE A 35 14.69 -5.23 -10.29
C ILE A 35 13.67 -6.33 -10.07
N GLU A 36 14.12 -7.45 -9.52
CA GLU A 36 13.24 -8.46 -8.97
C GLU A 36 12.37 -7.67 -8.00
N ARG A 37 11.22 -7.22 -8.49
CA ARG A 37 10.14 -6.78 -7.64
C ARG A 37 9.79 -8.07 -6.95
N LYS A 38 10.46 -8.36 -5.83
CA LYS A 38 9.99 -9.32 -4.85
C LYS A 38 8.53 -8.96 -4.69
N GLU A 39 7.65 -9.84 -5.16
CA GLU A 39 6.22 -9.71 -4.98
C GLU A 39 6.04 -9.63 -3.47
N ARG A 40 5.88 -8.40 -2.97
CA ARG A 40 5.76 -8.19 -1.55
C ARG A 40 4.36 -8.68 -1.23
N ALA A 41 4.29 -9.75 -0.46
CA ALA A 41 3.03 -10.21 0.10
C ALA A 41 2.25 -9.00 0.64
N PRO A 42 0.92 -8.96 0.46
CA PRO A 42 0.09 -7.91 1.02
C PRO A 42 0.38 -7.81 2.51
N LYS A 43 0.64 -6.58 2.97
CA LYS A 43 0.86 -6.34 4.40
C LYS A 43 -0.47 -6.53 5.13
N PRO A 44 -0.49 -7.27 6.24
CA PRO A 44 -1.70 -7.46 7.03
C PRO A 44 -2.20 -6.13 7.60
N VAL A 45 -3.48 -6.11 7.94
CA VAL A 45 -4.11 -4.99 8.65
C VAL A 45 -3.65 -4.93 10.11
N ASP A 46 -3.30 -3.75 10.58
CA ASP A 46 -2.93 -3.52 11.98
C ASP A 46 -4.20 -3.22 12.82
N PRO A 47 -4.61 -4.10 13.75
CA PRO A 47 -5.87 -3.93 14.49
C PRO A 47 -5.85 -2.71 15.42
N SER A 48 -4.69 -2.35 15.97
CA SER A 48 -4.53 -1.18 16.82
C SER A 48 -4.91 0.11 16.08
N ILE A 49 -4.53 0.24 14.81
CA ILE A 49 -4.84 1.44 14.02
C ILE A 49 -6.34 1.56 13.77
N LEU A 50 -7.02 0.44 13.49
CA LEU A 50 -8.48 0.43 13.34
C LEU A 50 -9.21 0.83 14.63
N GLU A 51 -8.75 0.33 15.78
CA GLU A 51 -9.30 0.72 17.08
C GLU A 51 -9.09 2.21 17.38
N HIS A 52 -7.90 2.73 17.09
CA HIS A 52 -7.60 4.15 17.23
C HIS A 52 -8.49 5.02 16.34
N GLU A 53 -8.74 4.62 15.09
CA GLU A 53 -9.65 5.32 14.20
C GLU A 53 -11.10 5.32 14.73
N ARG A 54 -11.57 4.20 15.28
CA ARG A 54 -12.91 4.10 15.90
C ARG A 54 -13.05 5.04 17.10
N LYS A 55 -12.07 5.04 18.01
CA LYS A 55 -12.04 5.94 19.17
C LYS A 55 -11.96 7.42 18.74
N ARG A 56 -11.14 7.72 17.73
CA ARG A 56 -11.04 9.07 17.16
C ARG A 56 -12.39 9.57 16.62
N GLN A 57 -13.18 8.70 16.00
CA GLN A 57 -14.52 9.08 15.53
C GLN A 57 -15.47 9.44 16.67
N VAL A 58 -15.35 8.79 17.84
CA VAL A 58 -16.12 9.15 19.03
C VAL A 58 -15.73 10.52 19.54
N GLU A 59 -14.43 10.77 19.69
CA GLU A 59 -13.94 12.07 20.17
C GLU A 59 -14.30 13.21 19.21
N ILE A 60 -14.27 12.99 17.90
CA ILE A 60 -14.73 13.98 16.92
C ILE A 60 -16.19 14.35 17.16
N LYS A 61 -17.07 13.36 17.37
CA LYS A 61 -18.49 13.64 17.65
C LYS A 61 -18.68 14.39 18.98
N CYS A 62 -17.87 14.06 19.99
CA CYS A 62 -17.89 14.75 21.27
C CYS A 62 -17.44 16.20 21.12
N LEU A 63 -16.40 16.47 20.32
CA LEU A 63 -15.94 17.81 20.01
C LEU A 63 -17.00 18.62 19.26
N PHE A 64 -17.64 18.04 18.23
CA PHE A 64 -18.73 18.73 17.53
C PHE A 64 -19.87 19.13 18.48
N LEU A 65 -20.29 18.22 19.38
CA LEU A 65 -21.31 18.55 20.37
C LEU A 65 -20.83 19.63 21.34
N GLN A 66 -19.57 19.58 21.76
CA GLN A 66 -18.99 20.61 22.62
C GLN A 66 -19.04 21.98 21.95
N ASP A 67 -18.54 22.10 20.72
CA ASP A 67 -18.56 23.33 19.94
C ASP A 67 -19.99 23.89 19.79
N GLU A 68 -20.97 23.03 19.47
CA GLU A 68 -22.38 23.43 19.34
C GLU A 68 -22.98 23.98 20.66
N LEU A 69 -22.63 23.38 21.81
CA LEU A 69 -23.15 23.81 23.11
C LEU A 69 -22.46 25.09 23.61
N GLU A 70 -21.18 25.26 23.31
CA GLU A 70 -20.43 26.49 23.60
C GLU A 70 -20.95 27.67 22.76
N GLU A 71 -21.25 27.45 21.48
CA GLU A 71 -21.88 28.48 20.61
C GLU A 71 -23.28 28.89 21.11
N GLN A 72 -24.00 27.99 21.77
CA GLN A 72 -25.29 28.29 22.42
C GLN A 72 -25.14 29.07 23.74
N GLY A 73 -23.92 29.28 24.22
CA GLY A 73 -23.64 30.01 25.46
C GLY A 73 -24.03 29.26 26.73
N LEU A 74 -24.04 27.92 26.69
CA LEU A 74 -24.27 27.09 27.87
C LEU A 74 -23.10 27.18 28.85
N GLU A 75 -23.37 26.95 30.13
CA GLU A 75 -22.35 26.92 31.17
C GLU A 75 -21.41 25.71 30.98
N GLU A 76 -20.10 25.91 31.17
CA GLU A 76 -19.06 24.89 30.99
C GLU A 76 -19.38 23.57 31.73
N ALA A 77 -19.94 23.66 32.95
CA ALA A 77 -20.31 22.50 33.75
C ALA A 77 -21.47 21.69 33.16
N GLU A 78 -22.35 22.32 32.37
CA GLU A 78 -23.44 21.63 31.67
C GLU A 78 -22.96 21.03 30.34
N VAL A 79 -22.07 21.74 29.63
CA VAL A 79 -21.38 21.24 28.43
C VAL A 79 -20.64 19.94 28.75
N GLU A 80 -19.80 19.93 29.79
CA GLU A 80 -19.00 18.77 30.18
C GLU A 80 -19.90 17.56 30.52
N ARG A 81 -21.01 17.79 31.23
CA ARG A 81 -21.98 16.73 31.56
C ARG A 81 -22.59 16.12 30.30
N ARG A 82 -23.09 16.95 29.37
CA ARG A 82 -23.75 16.47 28.14
C ARG A 82 -22.77 15.74 27.22
N VAL A 83 -21.56 16.28 27.05
CA VAL A 83 -20.48 15.65 26.29
C VAL A 83 -20.03 14.34 26.94
N GLY A 84 -19.95 14.29 28.28
CA GLY A 84 -19.61 13.08 29.04
C GLY A 84 -20.62 11.96 28.85
N VAL A 85 -21.92 12.28 28.89
CA VAL A 85 -23.00 11.32 28.59
C VAL A 85 -22.88 10.79 27.15
N LEU A 86 -22.67 11.67 26.17
CA LEU A 86 -22.49 11.27 24.78
C LEU A 86 -21.27 10.35 24.61
N ARG A 87 -20.14 10.69 25.23
CA ARG A 87 -18.91 9.89 25.16
C ARG A 87 -19.14 8.48 25.68
N GLN A 88 -19.78 8.33 26.85
CA GLN A 88 -20.10 7.01 27.42
C GLN A 88 -21.04 6.21 26.52
N GLN A 89 -22.08 6.84 25.96
CA GLN A 89 -23.01 6.20 25.03
C GLN A 89 -22.31 5.74 23.74
N LEU A 90 -21.42 6.55 23.18
CA LEU A 90 -20.71 6.19 21.95
C LEU A 90 -19.68 5.09 22.18
N LEU A 91 -19.01 5.08 23.34
CA LEU A 91 -18.08 4.00 23.70
C LEU A 91 -18.81 2.66 23.92
N SER A 92 -19.95 2.65 24.62
CA SER A 92 -20.73 1.40 24.81
C SER A 92 -21.32 0.88 23.50
N ASN A 93 -21.71 1.78 22.59
CA ASN A 93 -22.14 1.42 21.24
C ASN A 93 -20.99 0.85 20.39
N LEU A 94 -19.75 1.30 20.58
CA LEU A 94 -18.59 0.72 19.88
C LEU A 94 -18.31 -0.72 20.30
N GLU A 95 -18.55 -1.06 21.57
CA GLU A 95 -18.36 -2.42 22.10
C GLU A 95 -19.46 -3.37 21.63
N THR A 96 -20.68 -2.87 21.43
CA THR A 96 -21.87 -3.68 21.12
C THR A 96 -22.22 -3.73 19.63
N ALA A 97 -21.88 -2.71 18.84
CA ALA A 97 -22.31 -2.60 17.46
C ALA A 97 -21.17 -2.73 16.44
N SER A 98 -21.39 -3.58 15.44
CA SER A 98 -20.71 -3.48 14.14
C SER A 98 -21.15 -2.17 13.47
N LEU A 99 -20.27 -1.16 13.47
CA LEU A 99 -20.54 0.11 12.79
C LEU A 99 -20.93 -0.13 11.32
N PRO A 100 -21.91 0.61 10.78
CA PRO A 100 -22.24 0.54 9.36
C PRO A 100 -21.02 0.92 8.53
N GLU A 101 -20.78 0.21 7.43
CA GLU A 101 -19.67 0.50 6.50
C GLU A 101 -19.85 1.90 5.89
N ALA A 102 -19.18 2.88 6.50
CA ALA A 102 -19.07 4.21 5.92
C ALA A 102 -18.29 4.14 4.60
N LYS A 103 -18.58 5.07 3.67
CA LYS A 103 -17.80 5.22 2.44
C LYS A 103 -16.33 5.46 2.80
N LEU A 104 -15.47 4.52 2.44
CA LEU A 104 -14.03 4.64 2.69
C LEU A 104 -13.46 5.84 1.94
N ARG A 105 -12.64 6.60 2.63
CA ARG A 105 -11.86 7.69 2.02
C ARG A 105 -10.53 7.13 1.51
N SER A 106 -9.97 7.76 0.47
CA SER A 106 -8.73 7.30 -0.18
C SER A 106 -7.52 7.25 0.76
N PHE A 107 -7.51 8.04 1.83
CA PHE A 107 -6.43 8.10 2.81
C PHE A 107 -6.54 7.05 3.95
N GLU A 108 -7.66 6.33 4.08
CA GLU A 108 -7.88 5.32 5.13
C GLU A 108 -7.23 3.97 4.75
N THR A 109 -5.89 3.96 4.70
CA THR A 109 -5.11 2.84 4.15
C THR A 109 -5.43 1.49 4.80
N GLN A 110 -5.58 1.44 6.13
CA GLN A 110 -5.85 0.20 6.85
C GLN A 110 -7.26 -0.34 6.60
N ARG A 111 -8.28 0.54 6.55
CA ARG A 111 -9.63 0.14 6.18
C ARG A 111 -9.72 -0.34 4.73
N VAL A 112 -9.00 0.33 3.81
CA VAL A 112 -8.93 -0.12 2.41
C VAL A 112 -8.32 -1.51 2.32
N ARG A 113 -7.31 -1.82 3.15
CA ARG A 113 -6.74 -3.16 3.25
C ARG A 113 -7.72 -4.16 3.84
N GLU A 114 -8.37 -3.84 4.95
CA GLU A 114 -9.38 -4.72 5.59
C GLU A 114 -10.50 -5.08 4.60
N ARG A 115 -10.98 -4.09 3.85
CA ARG A 115 -11.98 -4.31 2.81
C ARG A 115 -11.45 -5.22 1.69
N LYS A 116 -10.23 -4.99 1.21
CA LYS A 116 -9.61 -5.83 0.19
C LYS A 116 -9.37 -7.27 0.68
N GLU A 117 -8.96 -7.45 1.93
CA GLU A 117 -8.82 -8.77 2.54
C GLU A 117 -10.18 -9.49 2.58
N LYS A 118 -11.25 -8.82 3.03
CA LYS A 118 -12.61 -9.39 2.99
C LYS A 118 -13.09 -9.71 1.57
N GLU A 119 -12.83 -8.83 0.61
CA GLU A 119 -13.17 -9.06 -0.81
C GLU A 119 -12.40 -10.25 -1.38
N ASN A 120 -11.09 -10.35 -1.10
CA ASN A 120 -10.24 -11.47 -1.49
C ASN A 120 -10.69 -12.78 -0.85
N GLU A 121 -11.00 -12.78 0.46
CA GLU A 121 -11.54 -13.95 1.15
C GLU A 121 -12.86 -14.42 0.54
N ARG A 122 -13.76 -13.47 0.22
CA ARG A 122 -15.05 -13.79 -0.42
C ARG A 122 -14.82 -14.39 -1.80
N PHE A 123 -13.87 -13.85 -2.57
CA PHE A 123 -13.50 -14.36 -3.88
C PHE A 123 -12.86 -15.76 -3.80
N ALA A 124 -11.94 -15.97 -2.86
CA ALA A 124 -11.31 -17.27 -2.62
C ALA A 124 -12.36 -18.35 -2.29
N ARG A 125 -13.32 -18.03 -1.41
CA ARG A 125 -14.45 -18.93 -1.11
C ARG A 125 -15.30 -19.24 -2.35
N ALA A 126 -15.56 -18.24 -3.19
CA ALA A 126 -16.33 -18.44 -4.43
C ALA A 126 -15.57 -19.32 -5.44
N MET A 127 -14.25 -19.17 -5.51
CA MET A 127 -13.37 -19.95 -6.38
C MET A 127 -12.98 -21.32 -5.80
N ARG A 128 -13.51 -21.68 -4.62
CA ARG A 128 -13.18 -22.92 -3.89
C ARG A 128 -11.68 -23.09 -3.65
N ILE A 129 -11.00 -21.97 -3.40
CA ILE A 129 -9.58 -21.97 -3.01
C ILE A 129 -9.53 -22.30 -1.52
N ASP A 130 -8.81 -23.37 -1.18
CA ASP A 130 -8.61 -23.79 0.19
C ASP A 130 -7.79 -22.75 0.97
N LYS A 131 -8.00 -22.66 2.28
CA LYS A 131 -7.26 -21.71 3.14
C LYS A 131 -5.76 -22.04 3.24
N GLU A 132 -5.40 -23.29 2.96
CA GLU A 132 -4.03 -23.79 2.96
C GLU A 132 -3.33 -23.58 1.62
N HIS A 133 -4.05 -23.08 0.61
CA HIS A 133 -3.48 -22.83 -0.71
C HIS A 133 -2.31 -21.85 -0.63
N VAL A 134 -1.13 -22.31 -1.08
CA VAL A 134 0.06 -21.46 -1.18
C VAL A 134 0.19 -20.95 -2.61
N GLU A 135 0.29 -19.63 -2.75
CA GLU A 135 0.50 -18.98 -4.04
C GLU A 135 1.77 -19.53 -4.70
N GLY A 136 1.64 -20.05 -5.93
CA GLY A 136 2.76 -20.58 -6.71
C GLY A 136 2.89 -22.10 -6.77
N GLU A 137 2.21 -22.86 -5.91
CA GLU A 137 2.26 -24.34 -5.90
C GLU A 137 1.89 -24.97 -7.26
N ALA A 138 0.96 -24.34 -8.00
CA ALA A 138 0.55 -24.83 -9.32
C ALA A 138 1.66 -24.79 -10.40
N PHE A 139 2.75 -24.06 -10.15
CA PHE A 139 3.88 -23.93 -11.07
C PHE A 139 5.13 -24.69 -10.59
N ASP A 140 5.07 -25.34 -9.42
CA ASP A 140 6.19 -26.12 -8.89
C ASP A 140 6.22 -27.53 -9.53
N PRO A 141 7.31 -27.89 -10.24
CA PRO A 141 7.39 -29.13 -11.02
C PRO A 141 7.46 -30.42 -10.17
N GLY A 142 7.37 -30.33 -8.85
CA GLY A 142 7.40 -31.46 -7.91
C GLY A 142 6.12 -31.67 -7.10
N ALA A 143 5.07 -30.88 -7.34
CA ALA A 143 3.77 -31.04 -6.68
C ALA A 143 2.85 -31.90 -7.58
N GLY A 144 3.01 -33.22 -7.49
CA GLY A 144 2.20 -34.22 -8.17
C GLY A 144 2.33 -35.58 -7.53
#